data_AF-E4X1P8-F1
#
_entry.id   AF-E4X1P8-F1
#
_cell.length_a   1.000
_cell.length_b   1.000
_cell.length_c   1.000
_cell.angle_alpha   90.00
_cell.angle_beta   90.00
_cell.angle_gamma   90.00
#
_symmetry.space_group_name_H-M   'P 1'
#
loop_
_entity.id
_entity.type
_entity.pdbx_description
1 polymer ?
#
loop_
_entity_poly.entity_id
_entity_poly.type
_entity_poly.pdbx_seq_one_letter_code
_entity_poly.pdbx_strand_id
1 'polypeptide(L)'
;MLSIVDQLGVPRCESLVEKEALSGKPLDFNTKKEYDIMEKTISAHNGLVATPHCHASANLFPKNFKGKIVFITRDTEAVAVSAFHFFNKLPWLDEYMRYFGMNEDVNKFAQHFFKGEGFYGEKDEYDKDWKEYFSAKPSIQVEFFKYEDVLSNKAENIQRLANFLNVADPDITRIIEESSIEKSVAYRKKAMEAAGKTWTEVDNACYRQGKKKTWRELLTPETLAMKK
;
A
#
# COMPACT_ATOMS: atom_id res chain seq x y z
N MET A 1 5.40 -1.54 4.71
CA MET A 1 4.47 -2.60 5.16
C MET A 1 4.59 -3.82 4.26
N LEU A 2 4.31 -3.71 2.96
CA LEU A 2 4.45 -4.84 2.03
C LEU A 2 5.84 -5.50 2.06
N SER A 3 6.92 -4.71 2.07
CA SER A 3 8.29 -5.26 2.20
C SER A 3 8.52 -6.01 3.52
N ILE A 4 7.87 -5.61 4.61
CA ILE A 4 7.95 -6.33 5.89
C ILE A 4 7.21 -7.67 5.78
N VAL A 5 6.03 -7.69 5.16
CA VAL A 5 5.26 -8.93 4.91
C VAL A 5 6.05 -9.90 4.04
N ASP A 6 6.73 -9.39 3.00
CA ASP A 6 7.62 -10.20 2.16
C ASP A 6 8.72 -10.87 3.01
N GLN A 7 9.33 -10.12 3.93
CA GLN A 7 10.41 -10.64 4.80
C GLN A 7 9.92 -11.52 5.95
N LEU A 8 8.63 -11.45 6.31
CA LEU A 8 7.96 -12.39 7.21
C LEU A 8 7.65 -13.74 6.54
N GLY A 9 7.93 -13.88 5.25
CA GLY A 9 7.78 -15.15 4.52
C GLY A 9 6.33 -15.50 4.17
N VAL A 10 5.40 -14.54 4.26
CA VAL A 10 4.02 -14.76 3.78
C VAL A 10 4.03 -14.69 2.25
N PRO A 11 3.75 -15.79 1.53
CA PRO A 11 3.81 -15.80 0.07
C PRO A 11 2.75 -14.87 -0.50
N ARG A 12 3.11 -14.18 -1.58
CA ARG A 12 2.15 -13.39 -2.35
C ARG A 12 1.36 -14.28 -3.28
N CYS A 13 0.07 -14.01 -3.46
CA CYS A 13 -0.79 -14.81 -4.32
C CYS A 13 -0.26 -14.89 -5.76
N GLU A 14 0.30 -13.81 -6.31
CA GLU A 14 0.88 -13.80 -7.66
C GLU A 14 2.15 -14.64 -7.80
N SER A 15 2.79 -15.04 -6.70
CA SER A 15 3.98 -15.92 -6.71
C SER A 15 3.64 -17.41 -6.65
N LEU A 16 2.37 -17.75 -6.38
CA LEU A 16 1.88 -19.12 -6.23
C LEU A 16 1.17 -19.66 -7.48
N VAL A 17 1.10 -18.88 -8.54
CA VAL A 17 0.37 -19.21 -9.78
C VAL A 17 1.33 -19.29 -10.96
N GLU A 18 0.85 -19.85 -12.07
CA GLU A 18 1.59 -19.83 -13.33
C GLU A 18 1.95 -18.40 -13.74
N LYS A 19 3.06 -18.28 -14.47
CA LYS A 19 3.56 -17.01 -14.97
C LYS A 19 2.45 -16.26 -15.72
N GLU A 20 2.35 -14.95 -15.45
CA GLU A 20 1.37 -14.03 -16.05
C GLU A 20 -0.10 -14.27 -15.68
N ALA A 21 -0.45 -15.32 -14.91
CA ALA A 21 -1.82 -15.55 -14.47
C ALA A 21 -2.34 -14.45 -13.53
N LEU A 22 -1.45 -13.85 -12.74
CA LEU A 22 -1.72 -12.70 -11.89
C LEU A 22 -0.62 -11.63 -12.03
N SER A 23 -1.03 -10.38 -11.81
CA SER A 23 -0.13 -9.22 -11.73
C SER A 23 -0.12 -8.65 -10.31
N GLY A 24 0.89 -7.85 -9.98
CA GLY A 24 1.00 -7.18 -8.67
C GLY A 24 0.15 -5.90 -8.55
N LYS A 25 -0.79 -5.68 -9.47
CA LYS A 25 -1.67 -4.51 -9.45
C LYS A 25 -2.61 -4.55 -8.23
N PRO A 26 -3.06 -3.39 -7.70
CA PRO A 26 -3.95 -3.39 -6.55
C PRO A 26 -5.21 -4.21 -6.80
N LEU A 27 -5.74 -4.81 -5.73
CA LEU A 27 -6.84 -5.76 -5.75
C LEU A 27 -8.01 -5.23 -6.59
N ASP A 28 -8.40 -3.98 -6.35
CA ASP A 28 -9.49 -3.24 -6.99
C ASP A 28 -9.35 -3.01 -8.51
N PHE A 29 -8.19 -3.29 -9.10
CA PHE A 29 -7.95 -3.23 -10.55
C PHE A 29 -7.92 -4.61 -11.23
N ASN A 30 -8.25 -5.68 -10.50
CA ASN A 30 -8.29 -7.04 -11.04
C ASN A 30 -9.63 -7.35 -11.72
N THR A 31 -9.55 -8.17 -12.77
CA THR A 31 -10.69 -8.71 -13.50
C THR A 31 -11.33 -9.86 -12.73
N LYS A 32 -12.58 -10.21 -13.06
CA LYS A 32 -13.24 -11.39 -12.48
C LYS A 32 -12.40 -12.67 -12.61
N LYS A 33 -11.78 -12.89 -13.77
CA LYS A 33 -10.92 -14.06 -14.00
C LYS A 33 -9.74 -14.11 -13.02
N GLU A 34 -9.10 -12.97 -12.77
CA GLU A 34 -8.00 -12.87 -11.80
C GLU A 34 -8.49 -13.13 -10.36
N TYR A 35 -9.69 -12.65 -9.99
CA TYR A 35 -10.30 -12.99 -8.71
C TYR A 35 -10.56 -14.49 -8.55
N ASP A 36 -11.13 -15.13 -9.57
CA ASP A 36 -11.40 -16.58 -9.54
C ASP A 36 -10.08 -17.39 -9.36
N ILE A 37 -8.99 -16.94 -9.99
CA ILE A 37 -7.65 -17.52 -9.82
C ILE A 37 -7.16 -17.31 -8.38
N MET A 38 -7.25 -16.09 -7.84
CA MET A 38 -6.84 -15.80 -6.47
C MET A 38 -7.61 -16.66 -5.46
N GLU A 39 -8.93 -16.76 -5.58
CA GLU A 39 -9.76 -17.56 -4.67
C GLU A 39 -9.39 -19.04 -4.70
N LYS A 40 -9.16 -19.61 -5.89
CA LYS A 40 -8.68 -20.99 -6.04
C LYS A 40 -7.32 -21.19 -5.40
N THR A 41 -6.38 -20.28 -5.64
CA THR A 41 -5.00 -20.36 -5.11
C THR A 41 -4.98 -20.26 -3.59
N ILE A 42 -5.71 -19.30 -3.02
CA ILE A 42 -5.81 -19.11 -1.56
C ILE A 42 -6.46 -20.35 -0.92
N SER A 43 -7.53 -20.88 -1.51
CA SER A 43 -8.24 -22.05 -0.98
C SER A 43 -7.40 -23.33 -1.04
N ALA A 44 -6.48 -23.44 -2.00
CA ALA A 44 -5.59 -24.59 -2.16
C ALA A 44 -4.30 -24.49 -1.31
N HIS A 45 -3.97 -23.31 -0.79
CA HIS A 45 -2.74 -23.09 -0.04
C HIS A 45 -2.93 -23.39 1.45
N ASN A 46 -2.02 -24.18 2.03
CA ASN A 46 -2.00 -24.41 3.46
C ASN A 46 -1.19 -23.31 4.16
N GLY A 47 -1.87 -22.26 4.65
CA GLY A 47 -1.25 -21.15 5.36
C GLY A 47 -1.80 -19.79 4.95
N LEU A 48 -1.11 -18.73 5.36
CA LEU A 48 -1.45 -17.37 4.94
C LEU A 48 -0.93 -17.11 3.53
N VAL A 49 -1.75 -16.43 2.72
CA VAL A 49 -1.36 -15.88 1.42
C VAL A 49 -1.66 -14.39 1.43
N ALA A 50 -0.67 -13.57 1.07
CA ALA A 50 -0.87 -12.14 0.90
C ALA A 50 -1.53 -11.89 -0.47
N THR A 51 -2.73 -11.30 -0.46
CA THR A 51 -3.35 -10.76 -1.67
C THR A 51 -2.64 -9.48 -2.10
N PRO A 52 -2.84 -9.02 -3.35
CA PRO A 52 -2.50 -7.65 -3.70
C PRO A 52 -3.15 -6.66 -2.72
N HIS A 53 -2.47 -5.55 -2.47
CA HIS A 53 -2.99 -4.47 -1.64
C HIS A 53 -4.23 -3.83 -2.28
N CYS A 54 -5.11 -3.23 -1.49
CA CYS A 54 -6.38 -2.69 -1.96
C CYS A 54 -6.53 -1.22 -1.53
N HIS A 55 -7.08 -0.39 -2.43
CA HIS A 55 -7.42 1.02 -2.15
C HIS A 55 -8.91 1.31 -2.32
N ALA A 56 -9.74 0.27 -2.48
CA ALA A 56 -11.19 0.44 -2.61
C ALA A 56 -11.76 1.17 -1.39
N SER A 57 -12.81 1.96 -1.59
CA SER A 57 -13.59 2.50 -0.48
C SER A 57 -14.29 1.38 0.29
N ALA A 58 -14.55 1.59 1.57
CA ALA A 58 -15.08 0.56 2.47
C ALA A 58 -16.42 -0.05 1.97
N ASN A 59 -17.27 0.75 1.31
CA ASN A 59 -18.53 0.29 0.72
C ASN A 59 -18.36 -0.66 -0.48
N LEU A 60 -17.20 -0.66 -1.15
CA LEU A 60 -16.88 -1.53 -2.27
C LEU A 60 -16.10 -2.80 -1.84
N PHE A 61 -15.67 -2.89 -0.58
CA PHE A 61 -14.91 -4.04 -0.11
C PHE A 61 -15.77 -5.31 0.00
N PRO A 62 -15.25 -6.51 -0.36
CA PRO A 62 -16.00 -7.76 -0.30
C PRO A 62 -16.59 -8.03 1.08
N LYS A 63 -17.91 -8.15 1.15
CA LYS A 63 -18.66 -8.36 2.40
C LYS A 63 -18.40 -9.72 3.04
N ASN A 64 -17.94 -10.68 2.26
CA ASN A 64 -17.67 -12.06 2.65
C ASN A 64 -16.17 -12.35 2.78
N PHE A 65 -15.32 -11.32 2.90
CA PHE A 65 -13.88 -11.51 3.07
C PHE A 65 -13.59 -12.38 4.31
N LYS A 66 -12.76 -13.41 4.11
CA LYS A 66 -12.27 -14.28 5.17
C LYS A 66 -10.76 -14.18 5.23
N GLY A 67 -10.23 -13.76 6.37
CA GLY A 67 -8.80 -13.62 6.56
C GLY A 67 -8.45 -12.52 7.55
N LYS A 68 -7.21 -12.07 7.46
CA LYS A 68 -6.63 -11.01 8.27
C LYS A 68 -6.39 -9.79 7.41
N ILE A 69 -6.76 -8.61 7.90
CA ILE A 69 -6.55 -7.34 7.23
C ILE A 69 -5.50 -6.54 7.99
N VAL A 70 -4.46 -6.11 7.29
CA VAL A 70 -3.49 -5.14 7.81
C VAL A 70 -3.85 -3.79 7.19
N PHE A 71 -4.40 -2.89 8.01
CA PHE A 71 -4.75 -1.55 7.57
C PHE A 71 -3.66 -0.57 8.00
N ILE A 72 -3.14 0.23 7.07
CA ILE A 72 -2.10 1.21 7.36
C ILE A 72 -2.56 2.62 7.01
N THR A 73 -2.49 3.53 7.98
CA THR A 73 -2.69 4.97 7.78
C THR A 73 -1.36 5.69 7.73
N ARG A 74 -1.39 6.94 7.28
CA ARG A 74 -0.25 7.84 7.22
C ARG A 74 -0.75 9.29 7.31
N ASP A 75 0.07 10.18 7.84
CA ASP A 75 -0.23 11.62 7.83
C ASP A 75 -0.66 12.10 6.43
N THR A 76 -1.81 12.76 6.34
CA THR A 76 -2.48 13.21 5.10
C THR A 76 -1.55 14.03 4.20
N GLU A 77 -0.75 14.92 4.79
CA GLU A 77 0.25 15.75 4.14
C GLU A 77 1.36 14.91 3.50
N ALA A 78 1.79 13.86 4.20
CA ALA A 78 2.80 12.93 3.69
C ALA A 78 2.24 12.09 2.55
N VAL A 79 0.95 11.73 2.60
CA VAL A 79 0.25 11.03 1.51
C VAL A 79 0.17 11.92 0.28
N ALA A 80 -0.27 13.18 0.41
CA ALA A 80 -0.37 14.13 -0.69
C ALA A 80 0.97 14.29 -1.44
N VAL A 81 2.06 14.54 -0.71
CA VAL A 81 3.41 14.65 -1.29
C VAL A 81 3.85 13.33 -1.94
N SER A 82 3.58 12.19 -1.30
CA SER A 82 3.95 10.89 -1.85
C SER A 82 3.18 10.57 -3.14
N ALA A 83 1.89 10.91 -3.17
CA ALA A 83 1.02 10.73 -4.33
C ALA A 83 1.42 11.65 -5.48
N PHE A 84 1.74 12.92 -5.24
CA PHE A 84 2.26 13.84 -6.26
C PHE A 84 3.46 13.24 -7.01
N HIS A 85 4.46 12.76 -6.29
CA HIS A 85 5.65 12.18 -6.91
C HIS A 85 5.38 10.84 -7.59
N PHE A 86 4.44 10.05 -7.06
CA PHE A 86 4.04 8.78 -7.68
C PHE A 86 3.26 9.02 -8.97
N PHE A 87 2.27 9.92 -8.96
CA PHE A 87 1.39 10.21 -10.08
C PHE A 87 2.16 10.79 -11.27
N ASN A 88 3.14 11.66 -11.02
CA ASN A 88 4.04 12.18 -12.06
C ASN A 88 4.92 11.11 -12.74
N LYS A 89 5.01 9.90 -12.18
CA LYS A 89 5.73 8.77 -12.78
C LYS A 89 4.81 7.77 -13.47
N LEU A 90 3.49 7.98 -13.46
CA LEU A 90 2.51 7.08 -14.07
C LEU A 90 2.00 7.67 -15.39
N PRO A 91 2.34 7.08 -16.55
CA PRO A 91 1.96 7.62 -17.85
C PRO A 91 0.44 7.82 -18.04
N TRP A 92 -0.37 6.94 -17.46
CA TRP A 92 -1.84 7.02 -17.56
C TRP A 92 -2.48 8.09 -16.66
N LEU A 93 -1.70 8.75 -15.79
CA LEU A 93 -2.16 9.89 -14.98
C LEU A 93 -1.62 11.22 -15.49
N ASP A 94 -0.74 11.23 -16.48
CA ASP A 94 -0.09 12.44 -16.98
C ASP A 94 -1.09 13.47 -17.51
N GLU A 95 -2.09 13.04 -18.30
CA GLU A 95 -3.15 13.93 -18.79
C GLU A 95 -3.97 14.53 -17.65
N TYR A 96 -4.35 13.73 -16.65
CA TYR A 96 -5.05 14.20 -15.45
C TYR A 96 -4.22 15.24 -14.69
N MET A 97 -2.92 14.98 -14.47
CA MET A 97 -2.02 15.89 -13.78
C MET A 97 -1.86 17.22 -14.54
N ARG A 98 -1.75 17.18 -15.87
CA ARG A 98 -1.64 18.37 -16.73
C ARG A 98 -2.94 19.15 -16.81
N TYR A 99 -4.09 18.48 -16.92
CA TYR A 99 -5.40 19.11 -17.01
C TYR A 99 -5.69 20.02 -15.81
N PHE A 100 -5.34 19.57 -14.59
CA PHE A 100 -5.49 20.37 -13.37
C PHE A 100 -4.25 21.24 -13.06
N GLY A 101 -3.23 21.26 -13.92
CA GLY A 101 -2.01 22.05 -13.72
C GLY A 101 -1.21 21.66 -12.47
N MET A 102 -1.26 20.37 -12.10
CA MET A 102 -0.67 19.80 -10.88
C MET A 102 0.66 19.08 -11.13
N ASN A 103 1.09 18.90 -12.38
CA ASN A 103 2.29 18.10 -12.72
C ASN A 103 3.61 18.72 -12.22
N GLU A 104 3.67 20.04 -12.10
CA GLU A 104 4.91 20.75 -11.71
C GLU A 104 4.88 21.35 -10.30
N ASP A 105 3.71 21.36 -9.65
CA ASP A 105 3.50 22.07 -8.38
C ASP A 105 2.85 21.16 -7.33
N VAL A 106 3.66 20.73 -6.37
CA VAL A 106 3.23 19.89 -5.25
C VAL A 106 2.18 20.57 -4.37
N ASN A 107 2.17 21.91 -4.29
CA ASN A 107 1.17 22.64 -3.52
C ASN A 107 -0.18 22.60 -4.22
N LYS A 108 -0.24 22.86 -5.53
CA LYS A 108 -1.50 22.70 -6.29
C LYS A 108 -2.06 21.29 -6.19
N PHE A 109 -1.20 20.28 -6.33
CA PHE A 109 -1.61 18.89 -6.12
C PHE A 109 -2.15 18.65 -4.71
N ALA A 110 -1.44 19.09 -3.68
CA ALA A 110 -1.86 18.89 -2.29
C ALA A 110 -3.16 19.62 -1.96
N GLN A 111 -3.39 20.82 -2.51
CA GLN A 111 -4.65 21.54 -2.36
C GLN A 111 -5.81 20.79 -3.01
N HIS A 112 -5.64 20.28 -4.23
CA HIS A 112 -6.64 19.42 -4.89
C HIS A 112 -6.91 18.14 -4.09
N PHE A 113 -5.86 17.53 -3.55
CA PHE A 113 -5.95 16.34 -2.68
C PHE A 113 -6.71 16.63 -1.38
N PHE A 114 -6.41 17.73 -0.68
CA PHE A 114 -7.08 18.09 0.59
C PHE A 114 -8.55 18.46 0.42
N LYS A 115 -8.95 18.93 -0.78
CA LYS A 115 -10.37 19.12 -1.11
C LYS A 115 -11.13 17.82 -1.33
N GLY A 116 -10.44 16.68 -1.44
CA GLY A 116 -11.05 15.39 -1.75
C GLY A 116 -11.46 15.25 -3.22
N GLU A 117 -10.88 16.04 -4.13
CA GLU A 117 -11.23 16.05 -5.56
C GLU A 117 -10.52 14.94 -6.38
N GLY A 118 -9.72 14.10 -5.71
CA GLY A 118 -9.00 12.97 -6.33
C GLY A 118 -9.78 11.64 -6.32
N PHE A 119 -9.14 10.58 -6.84
CA PHE A 119 -9.74 9.25 -7.04
C PHE A 119 -10.35 8.58 -5.80
N TYR A 120 -9.86 8.93 -4.60
CA TYR A 120 -10.23 8.25 -3.35
C TYR A 120 -10.93 9.19 -2.36
N GLY A 121 -11.37 10.36 -2.81
CA GLY A 121 -12.04 11.34 -1.96
C GLY A 121 -11.13 11.97 -0.92
N GLU A 122 -11.74 12.46 0.16
CA GLU A 122 -11.02 13.08 1.28
C GLU A 122 -10.39 12.00 2.16
N LYS A 123 -9.10 12.18 2.46
CA LYS A 123 -8.25 11.11 2.98
C LYS A 123 -8.49 10.80 4.47
N ASP A 124 -8.92 11.76 5.26
CA ASP A 124 -9.23 11.53 6.68
C ASP A 124 -10.64 10.95 6.83
N GLU A 125 -11.60 11.36 5.99
CA GLU A 125 -12.88 10.66 5.79
C GLU A 125 -12.68 9.20 5.33
N TYR A 126 -11.81 8.94 4.35
CA TYR A 126 -11.50 7.58 3.90
C TYR A 126 -11.00 6.67 5.05
N ASP A 127 -10.09 7.18 5.89
CA ASP A 127 -9.60 6.41 7.05
C ASP A 127 -10.69 6.19 8.10
N LYS A 128 -11.55 7.18 8.30
CA LYS A 128 -12.68 7.10 9.23
C LYS A 128 -13.70 6.06 8.75
N ASP A 129 -14.09 6.10 7.48
CA ASP A 129 -15.05 5.16 6.88
C ASP A 129 -14.59 3.71 7.04
N TRP A 130 -13.29 3.46 6.83
CA TRP A 130 -12.72 2.13 7.05
C TRP A 130 -12.74 1.69 8.51
N LYS A 131 -12.41 2.58 9.45
CA LYS A 131 -12.50 2.27 10.89
C LYS A 131 -13.94 1.96 11.31
N GLU A 132 -14.91 2.74 10.82
CA GLU A 132 -16.33 2.52 11.08
C GLU A 132 -16.81 1.19 10.47
N TYR A 133 -16.40 0.89 9.23
CA TYR A 133 -16.73 -0.35 8.55
C TYR A 133 -16.26 -1.59 9.33
N PHE A 134 -15.02 -1.58 9.83
CA PHE A 134 -14.47 -2.69 10.61
C PHE A 134 -15.09 -2.77 12.00
N SER A 135 -15.38 -1.64 12.64
CA SER A 135 -16.08 -1.60 13.93
C SER A 135 -17.48 -2.22 13.85
N ALA A 136 -18.17 -2.03 12.71
CA ALA A 136 -19.46 -2.65 12.43
C ALA A 136 -19.38 -4.14 12.04
N LYS A 137 -18.17 -4.71 11.86
CA LYS A 137 -17.94 -6.10 11.43
C LYS A 137 -16.89 -6.78 12.31
N PRO A 138 -17.21 -7.07 13.58
CA PRO A 138 -16.25 -7.65 14.53
C PRO A 138 -15.74 -9.04 14.15
N SER A 139 -16.39 -9.73 13.19
CA SER A 139 -15.91 -11.00 12.64
C SER A 139 -14.67 -10.85 11.74
N ILE A 140 -14.38 -9.64 11.25
CA ILE A 140 -13.20 -9.37 10.43
C ILE A 140 -12.02 -9.09 11.37
N GLN A 141 -10.96 -9.87 11.25
CA GLN A 141 -9.71 -9.62 11.97
C GLN A 141 -8.95 -8.50 11.26
N VAL A 142 -8.78 -7.37 11.94
CA VAL A 142 -8.03 -6.22 11.43
C VAL A 142 -6.99 -5.75 12.44
N GLU A 143 -5.82 -5.39 11.94
CA GLU A 143 -4.75 -4.76 12.70
C GLU A 143 -4.40 -3.40 12.07
N PHE A 144 -4.46 -2.34 12.88
CA PHE A 144 -4.26 -0.97 12.42
C PHE A 144 -2.87 -0.46 12.72
N PHE A 145 -2.12 -0.09 11.69
CA PHE A 145 -0.82 0.56 11.81
C PHE A 145 -0.89 2.02 11.36
N LYS A 146 -0.06 2.87 11.96
CA LYS A 146 0.29 4.17 11.42
C LYS A 146 1.72 4.13 10.90
N TYR A 147 1.95 4.59 9.68
CA TYR A 147 3.26 4.57 9.04
C TYR A 147 4.34 5.26 9.88
N GLU A 148 4.00 6.40 10.50
CA GLU A 148 4.90 7.15 11.37
C GLU A 148 5.33 6.34 12.61
N ASP A 149 4.44 5.53 13.16
CA ASP A 149 4.72 4.70 14.34
C ASP A 149 5.61 3.51 13.96
N VAL A 150 5.31 2.89 12.82
CA VAL A 150 6.16 1.82 12.23
C VAL A 150 7.58 2.33 12.03
N LEU A 151 7.77 3.55 11.54
CA LEU A 151 9.12 4.13 11.38
C LEU A 151 9.81 4.46 12.70
N SER A 152 9.04 4.83 13.74
CA SER A 152 9.60 5.25 15.02
C SER A 152 10.01 4.06 15.88
N ASN A 153 9.20 3.01 15.89
CA ASN A 153 9.40 1.79 16.69
C ASN A 153 9.32 0.56 15.77
N LYS A 154 10.26 0.42 14.84
CA LYS A 154 10.23 -0.64 13.81
C LYS A 154 10.14 -2.04 14.41
N ALA A 155 11.01 -2.38 15.35
CA ALA A 155 11.09 -3.72 15.92
C ALA A 155 9.77 -4.14 16.59
N GLU A 156 9.21 -3.25 17.41
CA GLU A 156 7.93 -3.47 18.11
C GLU A 156 6.78 -3.66 17.11
N ASN A 157 6.68 -2.80 16.10
CA ASN A 157 5.59 -2.90 15.11
C ASN A 157 5.74 -4.13 14.21
N ILE A 158 6.96 -4.55 13.88
CA ILE A 158 7.20 -5.79 13.13
C ILE A 158 6.80 -7.00 13.98
N GLN A 159 7.16 -7.02 15.27
CA GLN A 159 6.74 -8.08 16.19
C GLN A 159 5.21 -8.12 16.32
N ARG A 160 4.56 -6.96 16.43
CA ARG A 160 3.10 -6.85 16.48
C ARG A 160 2.45 -7.41 15.22
N LEU A 161 2.99 -7.09 14.05
CA LEU A 161 2.53 -7.64 12.78
C LEU A 161 2.75 -9.15 12.70
N ALA A 162 3.92 -9.65 13.10
CA ALA A 162 4.22 -11.08 13.10
C ALA A 162 3.24 -11.86 13.99
N ASN A 163 2.98 -11.35 15.19
CA ASN A 163 1.99 -11.91 16.12
C ASN A 163 0.59 -11.91 15.49
N PHE A 164 0.17 -10.77 14.91
CA PHE A 164 -1.11 -10.69 14.22
C PHE A 164 -1.20 -11.70 13.07
N LEU A 165 -0.12 -11.95 12.34
CA LEU A 165 -0.05 -12.91 11.25
C LEU A 165 0.26 -14.35 11.72
N ASN A 166 0.39 -14.61 13.01
CA ASN A 166 0.82 -15.91 13.57
C ASN A 166 2.14 -16.43 12.98
N VAL A 167 3.09 -15.54 12.69
CA VAL A 167 4.44 -15.91 12.24
C VAL A 167 5.29 -16.17 13.48
N ALA A 168 5.74 -17.41 13.65
CA ALA A 168 6.57 -17.83 14.77
C ALA A 168 8.02 -17.36 14.59
N ASP A 169 8.64 -16.97 15.72
CA ASP A 169 10.07 -16.66 15.84
C ASP A 169 10.64 -15.78 14.71
N PRO A 170 10.04 -14.61 14.41
CA PRO A 170 10.53 -13.74 13.36
C PRO A 170 11.93 -13.19 13.70
N ASP A 171 12.87 -13.28 12.76
CA ASP A 171 14.15 -12.58 12.87
C ASP A 171 13.95 -11.08 12.61
N ILE A 172 13.58 -10.35 13.67
CA ILE A 172 13.23 -8.93 13.61
C ILE A 172 14.40 -8.09 13.06
N THR A 173 15.64 -8.40 13.43
CA THR A 173 16.82 -7.66 12.97
C THR A 173 16.99 -7.81 11.47
N ARG A 174 16.95 -9.05 10.95
CA ARG A 174 17.03 -9.32 9.51
C ARG A 174 15.86 -8.68 8.76
N ILE A 175 14.64 -8.76 9.30
CA ILE A 175 13.46 -8.15 8.67
C ILE A 175 13.61 -6.63 8.54
N ILE A 176 14.15 -5.95 9.56
CA ILE A 176 14.38 -4.50 9.49
C ILE A 176 15.37 -4.14 8.38
N GLU A 177 16.47 -4.90 8.26
CA GLU A 177 17.49 -4.68 7.23
C GLU A 177 16.93 -4.94 5.82
N GLU A 178 16.36 -6.12 5.62
CA GLU A 178 15.90 -6.59 4.31
C GLU A 178 14.62 -5.89 3.83
N SER A 179 13.87 -5.24 4.74
CA SER A 179 12.72 -4.40 4.38
C SER A 179 13.08 -2.93 4.09
N SER A 180 14.37 -2.56 4.11
CA SER A 180 14.85 -1.26 3.63
C SER A 180 14.52 -1.05 2.15
N ILE A 181 14.47 0.21 1.69
CA ILE A 181 14.07 0.53 0.30
C ILE A 181 14.99 -0.17 -0.69
N GLU A 182 16.31 -0.05 -0.51
CA GLU A 182 17.31 -0.62 -1.43
C GLU A 182 17.18 -2.14 -1.51
N LYS A 183 17.14 -2.83 -0.37
CA LYS A 183 16.98 -4.28 -0.30
C LYS A 183 15.64 -4.73 -0.86
N SER A 184 14.56 -4.00 -0.59
CA SER A 184 13.22 -4.30 -1.13
C SER A 184 13.19 -4.20 -2.66
N VAL A 185 13.82 -3.18 -3.24
CA VAL A 185 13.94 -3.04 -4.70
C VAL A 185 14.73 -4.20 -5.28
N ALA A 186 15.90 -4.52 -4.71
CA ALA A 186 16.72 -5.64 -5.18
C ALA A 186 15.98 -6.98 -5.08
N TYR A 187 15.31 -7.25 -3.96
CA TYR A 187 14.51 -8.44 -3.73
C TYR A 187 13.39 -8.57 -4.78
N ARG A 188 12.59 -7.52 -4.98
CA ARG A 188 11.46 -7.57 -5.93
C ARG A 188 11.92 -7.61 -7.37
N LYS A 189 13.00 -6.91 -7.73
CA LYS A 189 13.58 -7.00 -9.07
C LYS A 189 14.01 -8.44 -9.39
N LYS A 190 14.74 -9.09 -8.48
CA LYS A 190 15.14 -10.50 -8.62
C LYS A 190 13.92 -11.42 -8.76
N ALA A 191 12.87 -11.22 -7.95
CA ALA A 191 11.66 -12.02 -8.02
C ALA A 191 10.91 -11.83 -9.36
N MET A 192 10.85 -10.61 -9.89
CA MET A 192 10.24 -10.33 -11.19
C MET A 192 11.04 -10.95 -12.34
N GLU A 193 12.37 -10.84 -12.31
CA GLU A 193 13.26 -11.45 -13.30
C GLU A 193 13.15 -12.98 -13.29
N ALA A 194 13.08 -13.61 -12.11
CA ALA A 194 12.83 -15.04 -11.98
C ALA A 194 11.46 -15.47 -12.52
N ALA A 195 10.46 -14.60 -12.40
CA ALA A 195 9.15 -14.76 -13.04
C ALA A 195 9.17 -14.36 -14.53
N GLY A 196 10.32 -14.03 -15.11
CA GLY A 196 10.51 -13.59 -16.49
C GLY A 196 9.72 -12.33 -16.86
N LYS A 197 9.57 -11.41 -15.90
CA LYS A 197 8.99 -10.07 -16.03
C LYS A 197 10.09 -9.01 -15.93
N THR A 198 9.92 -7.90 -16.64
CA THR A 198 10.87 -6.77 -16.61
C THR A 198 10.52 -5.81 -15.49
N TRP A 199 11.53 -5.36 -14.73
CA TRP A 199 11.39 -4.25 -13.78
C TRP A 199 11.29 -2.91 -14.52
N THR A 200 10.23 -2.15 -14.25
CA THR A 200 9.92 -0.91 -14.98
C THR A 200 10.10 0.34 -14.11
N GLU A 201 10.05 1.52 -14.72
CA GLU A 201 10.01 2.79 -13.98
C GLU A 201 8.77 2.93 -13.10
N VAL A 202 7.66 2.30 -13.48
CA VAL A 202 6.44 2.24 -12.66
C VAL A 202 6.68 1.42 -11.38
N ASP A 203 7.41 0.31 -11.47
CA ASP A 203 7.79 -0.49 -10.30
C ASP A 203 8.72 0.31 -9.38
N ASN A 204 9.64 1.07 -9.97
CA ASN A 204 10.55 1.95 -9.24
C ASN A 204 9.82 3.15 -8.61
N ALA A 205 8.73 3.63 -9.22
CA ALA A 205 7.93 4.75 -8.71
C ALA A 205 7.34 4.50 -7.31
N CYS A 206 7.16 3.23 -6.94
CA CYS A 206 6.70 2.82 -5.61
C CYS A 206 7.72 3.10 -4.49
N TYR A 207 8.97 3.40 -4.83
CA TYR A 207 10.07 3.64 -3.91
C TYR A 207 10.62 5.07 -4.09
N ARG A 208 10.67 5.83 -2.99
CA ARG A 208 11.11 7.24 -3.03
C ARG A 208 12.10 7.61 -1.93
N GLN A 209 11.60 7.84 -0.71
CA GLN A 209 12.43 8.35 0.39
C GLN A 209 12.29 7.55 1.69
N GLY A 210 11.12 6.97 1.99
CA GLY A 210 10.92 6.19 3.22
C GLY A 210 11.02 7.00 4.52
N LYS A 211 10.78 8.32 4.46
CA LYS A 211 10.92 9.26 5.59
C LYS A 211 9.55 9.77 6.06
N LYS A 212 9.48 10.18 7.33
CA LYS A 212 8.35 10.93 7.92
C LYS A 212 8.62 12.43 7.87
N LYS A 213 7.55 13.24 7.86
CA LYS A 213 7.59 14.71 7.98
C LYS A 213 8.34 15.51 6.89
N THR A 214 8.76 14.89 5.78
CA THR A 214 9.40 15.61 4.65
C THR A 214 8.45 16.59 3.96
N TRP A 215 7.14 16.44 4.15
CA TRP A 215 6.13 17.39 3.66
C TRP A 215 6.30 18.80 4.24
N ARG A 216 6.95 18.96 5.40
CA ARG A 216 7.18 20.27 6.03
C ARG A 216 8.06 21.20 5.20
N GLU A 217 8.92 20.62 4.36
CA GLU A 217 9.83 21.35 3.48
C GLU A 217 9.20 21.64 2.10
N LEU A 218 8.07 21.00 1.79
CA LEU A 218 7.49 20.98 0.44
C LEU A 218 6.13 21.70 0.36
N LEU A 219 5.37 21.69 1.46
CA LEU A 219 4.05 22.29 1.52
C LEU A 219 4.11 23.65 2.20
N THR A 220 3.51 24.66 1.58
CA THR A 220 3.40 26.01 2.13
C THR A 220 2.39 26.06 3.29
N PRO A 221 2.51 27.04 4.21
CA PRO A 221 1.50 27.25 5.25
C PRO A 221 0.08 27.45 4.71
N GLU A 222 -0.07 28.14 3.57
CA GLU A 222 -1.35 28.33 2.89
C GLU A 222 -1.97 26.99 2.47
N THR A 223 -1.20 26.13 1.83
CA THR A 223 -1.65 24.78 1.46
C THR A 223 -2.03 23.96 2.68
N LEU A 224 -1.24 24.02 3.75
CA LEU A 224 -1.52 23.29 5.00
C LEU A 224 -2.80 23.78 5.68
N ALA A 225 -3.14 25.06 5.58
CA ALA A 225 -4.37 25.63 6.13
C ALA A 225 -5.65 25.16 5.41
N MET A 226 -5.52 24.52 4.24
CA MET A 226 -6.65 23.96 3.49
C MET A 226 -7.03 22.54 3.92
N LYS A 227 -6.23 21.90 4.77
CA LYS A 227 -6.58 20.61 5.36
C LYS A 227 -7.77 20.79 6.28
N LYS A 228 -8.82 19.99 6.06
CA LYS A 228 -10.02 19.95 6.91
C LYS A 228 -9.75 19.21 8.22
#